data_AF-A0A151WZ25-F1
#
_entry.id   AF-A0A151WZ25-F1
#
_cell.length_a   1.000
_cell.length_b   1.000
_cell.length_c   1.000
_cell.angle_alpha   90.00
_cell.angle_beta   90.00
_cell.angle_gamma   90.00
#
_symmetry.space_group_name_H-M   'P 1'
#
loop_
_entity.id
_entity.type
_entity.pdbx_description
1 polymer ?
#
loop_
_entity_poly.entity_id
_entity_poly.type
_entity_poly.pdbx_seq_one_letter_code
_entity_poly.pdbx_strand_id
1 'polypeptide(L)'
;MLRFVVRDRFIVCDNLEKCLNALGGVRDTCSVAILSRVKERLIVSGGSTSRSNCLIDSTIPHVAAETTRRENHRLSSTSVIKEARKTCKIVNFAGWLLPVQYQEAIAVSHLHTRSLASLFDVGHMLQTCISGKDAGEYLESLTTCDLKNLSRDAATLTVFTNDKGGILDDLIITKDDEDKYFMVSNAGRRDEDSRLLLERQDDFIKVGKDVYIDFLDPLEQGLIALQGPTAETVLQSLVKIDLRSLKFMNSVNTKVSGSRIRISRCGYTGEDGFEISIPANNAINLVERILEIPDVKLAGLGARDSLRLEAGLCLYGHDINEDTTPIEAALTWLVAKRRRAEANFPGAQRILSQIKTGTTKKRVGLLLGQGPPAREGAPILTPEGERVGSVTSGGPSPTLGRPIAMGYMPPDLAQFGGGILVEVRGKTYKGTVTRMPFVKAKYYTPK
;
A
#
# COMPACT_ATOMS: atom_id res chain seq x y z
N MET A 1 9.13 -23.95 5.99
CA MET A 1 8.86 -23.99 7.44
C MET A 1 9.50 -22.73 8.05
N LEU A 2 8.75 -21.66 8.24
CA LEU A 2 9.24 -20.42 8.87
C LEU A 2 8.25 -20.01 9.96
N ARG A 3 8.81 -19.75 11.15
CA ARG A 3 8.14 -19.56 12.44
C ARG A 3 8.01 -18.06 12.73
N PHE A 4 6.88 -17.63 13.29
CA PHE A 4 6.71 -16.31 13.90
C PHE A 4 6.05 -16.48 15.28
N VAL A 5 6.30 -15.52 16.16
CA VAL A 5 5.86 -15.48 17.57
C VAL A 5 4.79 -14.42 17.73
N VAL A 6 3.61 -14.80 18.25
CA VAL A 6 2.59 -13.87 18.75
C VAL A 6 2.01 -14.48 20.03
N ARG A 7 2.14 -13.79 21.17
CA ARG A 7 1.50 -14.12 22.47
C ARG A 7 1.72 -15.56 22.97
N ASP A 8 2.96 -16.01 23.00
CA ASP A 8 3.43 -17.28 23.61
C ASP A 8 2.73 -18.58 23.15
N ARG A 9 1.99 -18.58 22.04
CA ARG A 9 1.37 -19.81 21.49
C ARG A 9 1.51 -19.91 19.97
N PHE A 10 1.87 -21.11 19.51
CA PHE A 10 2.13 -21.47 18.11
C PHE A 10 0.83 -21.82 17.38
N ILE A 11 0.50 -21.17 16.26
CA ILE A 11 -0.58 -21.65 15.38
C ILE A 11 -0.20 -21.49 13.90
N VAL A 12 -0.24 -22.61 13.17
CA VAL A 12 -0.16 -22.70 11.70
C VAL A 12 -1.52 -23.20 11.21
N CYS A 13 -2.15 -22.46 10.31
CA CYS A 13 -3.45 -22.82 9.77
C CYS A 13 -3.35 -23.06 8.26
N ASP A 14 -3.55 -24.31 7.86
CA ASP A 14 -3.46 -24.75 6.46
C ASP A 14 -4.69 -24.39 5.62
N ASN A 15 -5.72 -23.79 6.23
CA ASN A 15 -6.93 -23.31 5.56
C ASN A 15 -7.65 -22.22 6.36
N LEU A 16 -8.56 -21.51 5.69
CA LEU A 16 -9.35 -20.39 6.22
C LEU A 16 -10.14 -20.77 7.49
N GLU A 17 -10.74 -21.96 7.53
CA GLU A 17 -11.51 -22.45 8.68
C GLU A 17 -10.65 -22.61 9.94
N LYS A 18 -9.41 -23.09 9.82
CA LYS A 18 -8.48 -23.18 10.95
C LYS A 18 -8.00 -21.82 11.42
N CYS A 19 -7.81 -20.85 10.51
CA CYS A 19 -7.48 -19.46 10.88
C CYS A 19 -8.60 -18.83 11.73
N LEU A 20 -9.85 -18.96 11.28
CA LEU A 20 -11.01 -18.40 11.96
C LEU A 20 -11.18 -19.01 13.37
N ASN A 21 -10.99 -20.33 13.50
CA ASN A 21 -11.06 -21.03 14.79
C ASN A 21 -9.89 -20.69 15.74
N ALA A 22 -8.69 -20.44 15.20
CA ALA A 22 -7.50 -20.08 15.98
C ALA A 22 -7.51 -18.64 16.51
N LEU A 23 -8.18 -17.74 15.80
CA LEU A 23 -8.15 -16.31 16.07
C LEU A 23 -9.18 -15.82 17.10
N GLY A 24 -10.03 -16.71 17.63
CA GLY A 24 -10.80 -16.53 18.88
C GLY A 24 -11.23 -15.08 19.20
N GLY A 25 -11.86 -14.39 18.24
CA GLY A 25 -12.20 -12.96 18.36
C GLY A 25 -11.53 -12.05 17.33
N VAL A 26 -11.63 -12.39 16.04
CA VAL A 26 -11.46 -11.39 14.96
C VAL A 26 -12.58 -10.36 15.12
N ARG A 27 -12.24 -9.08 15.02
CA ARG A 27 -13.11 -7.92 15.26
C ARG A 27 -14.49 -8.05 14.58
N ASP A 28 -15.47 -8.57 15.31
CA ASP A 28 -16.84 -8.06 15.21
C ASP A 28 -16.77 -6.61 15.70
N THR A 29 -17.20 -5.66 14.88
CA THR A 29 -17.26 -4.18 15.09
C THR A 29 -16.08 -3.35 14.54
N CYS A 30 -16.23 -2.87 13.30
CA CYS A 30 -15.70 -1.56 12.90
C CYS A 30 -16.60 -0.49 13.54
N SER A 31 -16.17 0.11 14.65
CA SER A 31 -16.87 1.21 15.29
C SER A 31 -16.50 2.54 14.63
N VAL A 32 -16.95 2.73 13.37
CA VAL A 32 -17.11 4.08 12.78
C VAL A 32 -18.35 4.78 13.36
N ALA A 33 -19.22 4.03 14.06
CA ALA A 33 -20.46 4.55 14.66
C ALA A 33 -20.36 5.08 16.11
N ILE A 34 -19.16 5.18 16.72
CA ILE A 34 -19.04 5.61 18.14
C ILE A 34 -18.51 7.04 18.33
N LEU A 35 -17.85 7.65 17.34
CA LEU A 35 -17.36 9.03 17.50
C LEU A 35 -18.37 10.11 17.07
N SER A 36 -19.48 9.77 16.41
CA SER A 36 -20.54 10.72 16.04
C SER A 36 -21.76 10.74 16.98
N ARG A 37 -21.79 9.92 18.05
CA ARG A 37 -22.96 9.76 18.95
C ARG A 37 -22.79 10.26 20.39
N VAL A 38 -21.83 11.15 20.67
CA VAL A 38 -21.67 11.75 22.01
C VAL A 38 -22.58 12.97 22.24
N LYS A 39 -23.60 13.25 21.41
CA LYS A 39 -24.52 14.39 21.68
C LYS A 39 -26.02 14.20 21.59
N GLU A 40 -26.56 13.02 21.29
CA GLU A 40 -28.03 12.85 21.23
C GLU A 40 -28.56 11.57 21.92
N ARG A 41 -29.15 11.81 23.11
CA ARG A 41 -30.32 11.19 23.77
C ARG A 41 -30.60 9.67 23.61
N LEU A 42 -30.62 9.02 24.77
CA LEU A 42 -31.67 8.13 25.32
C LEU A 42 -32.89 7.83 24.42
N ILE A 43 -33.22 6.53 24.33
CA ILE A 43 -34.52 5.84 24.09
C ILE A 43 -34.52 4.87 22.89
N VAL A 44 -34.50 3.57 23.25
CA VAL A 44 -35.19 2.40 22.67
C VAL A 44 -34.64 1.66 21.43
N SER A 45 -34.35 0.38 21.73
CA SER A 45 -34.24 -0.87 20.97
C SER A 45 -34.41 -0.92 19.44
N GLY A 46 -33.56 -1.73 18.83
CA GLY A 46 -33.85 -2.44 17.58
C GLY A 46 -32.60 -3.02 16.97
N GLY A 47 -32.46 -4.35 16.96
CA GLY A 47 -31.30 -5.06 16.47
C GLY A 47 -31.01 -4.84 14.98
N SER A 48 -29.72 -4.87 14.63
CA SER A 48 -29.25 -4.92 13.25
C SER A 48 -27.98 -5.76 13.22
N THR A 49 -28.08 -6.91 12.55
CA THR A 49 -26.98 -7.78 12.14
C THR A 49 -26.32 -7.16 10.89
N SER A 50 -25.03 -6.87 10.95
CA SER A 50 -24.25 -6.38 9.79
C SER A 50 -23.23 -7.44 9.36
N ARG A 51 -23.24 -7.78 8.07
CA ARG A 51 -22.53 -8.91 7.44
C ARG A 51 -21.35 -8.40 6.61
N SER A 52 -20.21 -9.08 6.74
CA SER A 52 -18.91 -8.83 6.09
C SER A 52 -18.86 -9.19 4.60
N ASN A 53 -18.11 -8.45 3.78
CA ASN A 53 -17.77 -8.81 2.40
C ASN A 53 -16.35 -8.37 2.01
N CYS A 54 -15.33 -9.15 2.35
CA CYS A 54 -14.05 -9.16 1.63
C CYS A 54 -14.11 -10.15 0.46
N LEU A 55 -13.17 -10.07 -0.51
CA LEU A 55 -12.99 -11.03 -1.62
C LEU A 55 -12.75 -12.48 -1.16
N ILE A 56 -12.77 -12.78 0.15
CA ILE A 56 -12.66 -14.10 0.75
C ILE A 56 -13.96 -14.53 1.48
N ASP A 57 -14.83 -13.59 1.89
CA ASP A 57 -15.97 -13.85 2.80
C ASP A 57 -17.29 -14.22 2.10
N SER A 58 -17.35 -14.11 0.76
CA SER A 58 -18.62 -14.02 0.04
C SER A 58 -19.49 -15.28 -0.08
N THR A 59 -19.24 -16.40 0.61
CA THR A 59 -20.16 -17.56 0.55
C THR A 59 -20.09 -18.49 1.77
N ILE A 60 -20.93 -18.25 2.78
CA ILE A 60 -21.46 -19.32 3.65
C ILE A 60 -22.91 -19.56 3.23
N PRO A 61 -23.28 -20.73 2.67
CA PRO A 61 -24.69 -21.02 2.39
C PRO A 61 -25.37 -21.50 3.67
N HIS A 62 -26.26 -20.70 4.24
CA HIS A 62 -27.26 -21.22 5.17
C HIS A 62 -28.49 -21.69 4.39
N VAL A 63 -28.77 -22.99 4.56
CA VAL A 63 -29.95 -23.69 4.09
C VAL A 63 -31.21 -23.04 4.67
N ALA A 64 -32.02 -22.43 3.81
CA ALA A 64 -33.47 -22.35 3.94
C ALA A 64 -34.05 -21.66 2.69
N ALA A 65 -34.65 -22.44 1.79
CA ALA A 65 -35.79 -21.99 0.97
C ALA A 65 -36.31 -23.16 0.13
N GLU A 66 -37.45 -23.70 0.52
CA GLU A 66 -38.36 -24.32 -0.43
C GLU A 66 -38.92 -23.25 -1.39
N THR A 67 -38.93 -23.64 -2.67
CA THR A 67 -39.87 -23.21 -3.72
C THR A 67 -39.91 -21.72 -4.07
N THR A 68 -39.26 -21.35 -5.18
CA THR A 68 -39.94 -20.84 -6.41
C THR A 68 -38.93 -20.81 -7.56
N ARG A 69 -39.14 -21.66 -8.57
CA ARG A 69 -38.40 -21.66 -9.84
C ARG A 69 -38.77 -20.41 -10.64
N ARG A 70 -37.77 -19.67 -11.12
CA ARG A 70 -37.75 -19.11 -12.48
C ARG A 70 -36.32 -18.79 -12.94
N GLU A 71 -35.97 -19.47 -14.03
CA GLU A 71 -34.90 -19.25 -15.01
C GLU A 71 -33.75 -18.29 -14.64
N ASN A 72 -32.63 -18.86 -14.20
CA ASN A 72 -31.31 -18.27 -14.41
C ASN A 72 -30.44 -19.30 -15.12
N HIS A 73 -29.88 -18.90 -16.26
CA HIS A 73 -28.89 -19.66 -17.00
C HIS A 73 -27.76 -20.12 -16.07
N ARG A 74 -27.51 -21.43 -16.07
CA ARG A 74 -26.42 -22.10 -15.35
C ARG A 74 -25.06 -21.50 -15.72
N LEU A 75 -24.50 -20.66 -14.85
CA LEU A 75 -23.04 -20.53 -14.70
C LEU A 75 -22.53 -21.77 -13.95
N SER A 76 -22.34 -22.85 -14.71
CA SER A 76 -21.66 -24.05 -14.26
C SER A 76 -20.15 -23.88 -14.49
N SER A 77 -19.46 -23.21 -13.56
CA SER A 77 -18.02 -23.33 -13.40
C SER A 77 -17.62 -22.93 -11.98
N THR A 78 -16.81 -23.74 -11.32
CA THR A 78 -16.06 -23.33 -10.12
C THR A 78 -15.19 -22.14 -10.48
N SER A 79 -15.57 -20.93 -10.06
CA SER A 79 -14.85 -19.71 -10.45
C SER A 79 -13.39 -19.76 -10.02
N VAL A 80 -12.50 -19.17 -10.82
CA VAL A 80 -11.03 -19.16 -10.60
C VAL A 80 -10.67 -18.64 -9.20
N ILE A 81 -11.44 -17.67 -8.70
CA ILE A 81 -11.29 -17.14 -7.33
C ILE A 81 -11.55 -18.22 -6.28
N LYS A 82 -12.61 -19.04 -6.44
CA LYS A 82 -12.92 -20.13 -5.49
C LYS A 82 -11.81 -21.17 -5.45
N GLU A 83 -11.17 -21.46 -6.59
CA GLU A 83 -10.07 -22.43 -6.65
C GLU A 83 -8.77 -21.86 -6.07
N ALA A 84 -8.49 -20.58 -6.33
CA ALA A 84 -7.38 -19.86 -5.72
C ALA A 84 -7.49 -19.81 -4.19
N ARG A 85 -8.70 -19.62 -3.64
CA ARG A 85 -8.94 -19.62 -2.18
C ARG A 85 -8.57 -20.94 -1.52
N LYS A 86 -8.82 -22.09 -2.16
CA LYS A 86 -8.49 -23.42 -1.61
C LYS A 86 -6.99 -23.68 -1.48
N THR A 87 -6.18 -22.94 -2.21
CA THR A 87 -4.75 -23.24 -2.39
C THR A 87 -3.84 -22.08 -1.96
N CYS A 88 -4.40 -21.00 -1.41
CA CYS A 88 -3.65 -19.86 -0.90
C CYS A 88 -3.29 -19.99 0.58
N LYS A 89 -2.21 -19.34 0.98
CA LYS A 89 -1.82 -19.19 2.39
C LYS A 89 -2.25 -17.82 2.86
N ILE A 90 -3.20 -17.78 3.79
CA ILE A 90 -3.75 -16.55 4.33
C ILE A 90 -3.03 -16.18 5.62
N VAL A 91 -2.77 -14.89 5.82
CA VAL A 91 -2.21 -14.33 7.05
C VAL A 91 -3.07 -13.16 7.53
N ASN A 92 -2.99 -12.84 8.82
CA ASN A 92 -3.47 -11.57 9.32
C ASN A 92 -2.44 -10.48 8.99
N PHE A 93 -2.84 -9.49 8.20
CA PHE A 93 -2.05 -8.33 7.83
C PHE A 93 -2.84 -7.06 8.17
N ALA A 94 -2.39 -6.32 9.18
CA ALA A 94 -3.08 -5.11 9.68
C ALA A 94 -4.56 -5.33 10.05
N GLY A 95 -4.92 -6.51 10.55
CA GLY A 95 -6.31 -6.86 10.88
C GLY A 95 -7.11 -7.47 9.73
N TRP A 96 -6.52 -7.58 8.53
CA TRP A 96 -7.16 -8.13 7.33
C TRP A 96 -6.63 -9.52 7.00
N LEU A 97 -7.49 -10.39 6.49
CA LEU A 97 -7.09 -11.70 5.98
C LEU A 97 -6.68 -11.57 4.53
N LEU A 98 -5.37 -11.68 4.27
CA LEU A 98 -4.81 -11.55 2.92
C LEU A 98 -3.89 -12.73 2.58
N PRO A 99 -3.84 -13.14 1.30
CA PRO A 99 -2.96 -14.20 0.87
C PRO A 99 -1.51 -13.72 0.85
N VAL A 100 -0.64 -14.35 1.64
CA VAL A 100 0.82 -14.11 1.54
C VAL A 100 1.38 -14.72 0.26
N GLN A 101 0.81 -15.83 -0.19
CA GLN A 101 1.07 -16.47 -1.47
C GLN A 101 -0.16 -17.29 -1.90
N TYR A 102 -0.28 -17.51 -3.21
CA TYR A 102 -1.23 -18.47 -3.79
C TYR A 102 -0.52 -19.82 -4.03
N GLN A 103 -0.82 -20.50 -5.14
CA GLN A 103 -0.24 -21.79 -5.52
C GLN A 103 1.27 -21.71 -5.75
N GLU A 104 1.72 -20.64 -6.41
CA GLU A 104 3.12 -20.48 -6.77
C GLU A 104 3.97 -19.99 -5.60
N ALA A 105 5.25 -20.39 -5.60
CA ALA A 105 6.22 -19.83 -4.68
C ALA A 105 6.39 -18.33 -4.92
N ILE A 106 6.68 -17.58 -3.85
CA ILE A 106 6.84 -16.11 -3.89
C ILE A 106 7.81 -15.67 -5.00
N ALA A 107 8.94 -16.36 -5.17
CA ALA A 107 9.91 -16.03 -6.21
C ALA A 107 9.38 -16.22 -7.64
N VAL A 108 8.55 -17.24 -7.87
CA VAL A 108 7.92 -17.49 -9.19
C VAL A 108 6.87 -16.41 -9.46
N SER A 109 6.00 -16.13 -8.49
CA SER A 109 4.99 -15.06 -8.60
C SER A 109 5.63 -13.69 -8.85
N HIS A 110 6.74 -13.38 -8.16
CA HIS A 110 7.53 -12.18 -8.38
C HIS A 110 8.05 -12.08 -9.82
N LEU A 111 8.73 -13.13 -10.31
CA LEU A 111 9.29 -13.15 -11.67
C LEU A 111 8.21 -13.07 -12.75
N HIS A 112 7.05 -13.66 -12.47
CA HIS A 112 5.87 -13.54 -13.31
C HIS A 112 5.38 -12.09 -13.40
N THR A 113 5.27 -11.36 -12.28
CA THR A 113 4.91 -9.92 -12.30
C THR A 113 5.91 -9.08 -13.11
N ARG A 114 7.22 -9.37 -13.01
CA ARG A 114 8.28 -8.68 -13.76
C ARG A 114 8.22 -8.91 -15.29
N SER A 115 7.58 -10.01 -15.72
CA SER A 115 7.60 -10.49 -17.10
C SER A 115 6.25 -10.36 -17.81
N LEU A 116 5.14 -10.40 -17.06
CA LEU A 116 3.77 -10.48 -17.56
C LEU A 116 2.86 -9.52 -16.78
N ALA A 117 1.76 -9.97 -16.20
CA ALA A 117 0.90 -9.15 -15.34
C ALA A 117 0.42 -9.95 -14.14
N SER A 118 0.38 -9.31 -12.98
CA SER A 118 -0.16 -9.90 -11.76
C SER A 118 -1.17 -9.00 -11.10
N LEU A 119 -2.19 -9.62 -10.53
CA LEU A 119 -3.28 -8.95 -9.83
C LEU A 119 -3.12 -9.11 -8.32
N PHE A 120 -3.17 -8.00 -7.61
CA PHE A 120 -3.06 -7.93 -6.16
C PHE A 120 -4.36 -7.39 -5.57
N ASP A 121 -4.84 -8.04 -4.51
CA ASP A 121 -5.90 -7.49 -3.67
C ASP A 121 -5.29 -6.48 -2.69
N VAL A 122 -5.72 -5.23 -2.82
CA VAL A 122 -5.27 -4.10 -2.00
C VAL A 122 -6.46 -3.34 -1.39
N GLY A 123 -7.63 -3.98 -1.31
CA GLY A 123 -8.88 -3.35 -0.82
C GLY A 123 -8.83 -2.91 0.63
N HIS A 124 -7.89 -3.45 1.41
CA HIS A 124 -7.65 -3.10 2.81
C HIS A 124 -7.12 -1.66 3.01
N MET A 125 -6.51 -1.05 1.98
CA MET A 125 -5.97 0.32 2.04
C MET A 125 -7.08 1.35 2.35
N LEU A 126 -6.73 2.42 3.07
CA LEU A 126 -7.68 3.49 3.38
C LEU A 126 -7.88 4.34 2.12
N GLN A 127 -9.12 4.41 1.62
CA GLN A 127 -9.51 5.28 0.52
C GLN A 127 -10.33 6.44 1.08
N THR A 128 -9.98 7.67 0.72
CA THR A 128 -10.62 8.88 1.24
C THR A 128 -10.89 9.88 0.13
N CYS A 129 -12.12 10.36 0.05
CA CYS A 129 -12.49 11.50 -0.77
C CYS A 129 -12.46 12.75 0.10
N ILE A 130 -11.79 13.81 -0.36
CA ILE A 130 -11.72 15.10 0.32
C ILE A 130 -12.25 16.16 -0.65
N SER A 131 -13.16 17.02 -0.18
CA SER A 131 -13.74 18.07 -1.00
C SER A 131 -14.02 19.36 -0.24
N GLY A 132 -14.33 20.44 -0.94
CA GLY A 132 -14.60 21.76 -0.37
C GLY A 132 -13.56 22.78 -0.83
N LYS A 133 -13.91 24.07 -0.83
CA LYS A 133 -13.09 25.13 -1.43
C LYS A 133 -11.69 25.27 -0.79
N ASP A 134 -11.55 24.80 0.45
CA ASP A 134 -10.31 24.86 1.23
C ASP A 134 -9.58 23.51 1.26
N ALA A 135 -10.04 22.49 0.53
CA ALA A 135 -9.51 21.12 0.58
C ALA A 135 -8.02 21.02 0.20
N GLY A 136 -7.57 21.78 -0.80
CA GLY A 136 -6.17 21.82 -1.21
C GLY A 136 -5.26 22.39 -0.12
N GLU A 137 -5.66 23.52 0.49
CA GLU A 137 -4.92 24.11 1.62
C GLU A 137 -4.94 23.19 2.84
N TYR A 138 -6.07 22.57 3.11
CA TYR A 138 -6.24 21.59 4.18
C TYR A 138 -5.27 20.41 4.05
N LEU A 139 -5.20 19.77 2.88
CA LEU A 139 -4.26 18.68 2.65
C LEU A 139 -2.80 19.14 2.68
N GLU A 140 -2.50 20.34 2.18
CA GLU A 140 -1.16 20.92 2.28
C GLU A 140 -0.76 21.23 3.72
N SER A 141 -1.71 21.54 4.60
CA SER A 141 -1.43 21.77 6.03
C SER A 141 -0.95 20.50 6.76
N LEU A 142 -1.09 19.32 6.15
CA LEU A 142 -0.68 18.01 6.68
C LEU A 142 0.49 17.39 5.90
N THR A 143 0.71 17.82 4.65
CA THR A 143 1.61 17.14 3.71
C THR A 143 2.72 18.04 3.18
N THR A 144 3.72 17.43 2.54
CA THR A 144 4.90 18.14 2.01
C THR A 144 4.84 18.44 0.50
N CYS A 145 3.78 18.01 -0.18
CA CYS A 145 3.60 18.17 -1.63
C CYS A 145 2.95 19.52 -2.00
N ASP A 146 2.96 19.82 -3.31
CA ASP A 146 2.36 21.02 -3.89
C ASP A 146 1.08 20.63 -4.64
N LEU A 147 -0.06 20.66 -3.94
CA LEU A 147 -1.37 20.34 -4.50
C LEU A 147 -1.96 21.51 -5.28
N LYS A 148 -1.63 22.75 -4.89
CA LYS A 148 -2.03 23.96 -5.61
C LYS A 148 -1.62 23.92 -7.08
N ASN A 149 -0.39 23.46 -7.37
CA ASN A 149 0.12 23.34 -8.73
C ASN A 149 -0.05 21.95 -9.35
N LEU A 150 -0.72 21.02 -8.65
CA LEU A 150 -1.03 19.70 -9.21
C LEU A 150 -2.13 19.86 -10.27
N SER A 151 -1.88 19.34 -11.46
CA SER A 151 -2.88 19.36 -12.54
C SER A 151 -4.06 18.46 -12.19
N ARG A 152 -5.22 18.77 -12.78
CA ARG A 152 -6.37 17.87 -12.75
C ARG A 152 -5.98 16.46 -13.20
N ASP A 153 -6.55 15.47 -12.53
CA ASP A 153 -6.36 14.03 -12.68
C ASP A 153 -4.94 13.54 -12.39
N ALA A 154 -3.99 14.43 -12.08
CA ALA A 154 -2.65 14.05 -11.67
C ALA A 154 -2.63 13.62 -10.19
N ALA A 155 -1.71 12.71 -9.90
CA ALA A 155 -1.47 12.17 -8.58
C ALA A 155 -0.03 12.45 -8.14
N THR A 156 0.20 12.45 -6.84
CA THR A 156 1.55 12.53 -6.26
C THR A 156 1.65 11.62 -5.05
N LEU A 157 2.78 10.92 -4.92
CA LEU A 157 3.20 10.39 -3.63
C LEU A 157 3.52 11.58 -2.73
N THR A 158 3.13 11.49 -1.46
CA THR A 158 3.47 12.46 -0.43
C THR A 158 3.55 11.74 0.91
N VAL A 159 3.83 12.51 1.96
CA VAL A 159 3.88 12.04 3.34
C VAL A 159 3.08 12.99 4.22
N PHE A 160 2.40 12.43 5.21
CA PHE A 160 2.03 13.19 6.40
C PHE A 160 3.26 13.37 7.27
N THR A 161 3.42 14.55 7.85
CA THR A 161 4.52 14.84 8.78
C THR A 161 4.01 15.37 10.10
N ASN A 162 4.75 15.11 11.19
CA ASN A 162 4.51 15.71 12.49
C ASN A 162 5.33 17.01 12.66
N ASP A 163 5.09 17.74 13.75
CA ASP A 163 5.80 19.00 14.05
C ASP A 163 7.31 18.83 14.28
N LYS A 164 7.78 17.60 14.52
CA LYS A 164 9.20 17.25 14.62
C LYS A 164 9.81 16.84 13.28
N GLY A 165 9.04 16.89 12.19
CA GLY A 165 9.43 16.56 10.83
C GLY A 165 9.49 15.07 10.50
N GLY A 166 9.07 14.20 11.42
CA GLY A 166 8.99 12.78 11.16
C GLY A 166 7.75 12.40 10.35
N ILE A 167 7.81 11.27 9.65
CA ILE A 167 6.76 10.82 8.74
C ILE A 167 5.68 10.05 9.53
N LEU A 168 4.42 10.47 9.42
CA LEU A 168 3.28 9.84 10.10
C LEU A 168 2.62 8.73 9.26
N ASP A 169 2.63 8.89 7.94
CA ASP A 169 2.34 7.87 6.93
C ASP A 169 2.80 8.35 5.54
N ASP A 170 2.94 7.44 4.59
CA ASP A 170 3.08 7.75 3.16
C ASP A 170 1.81 7.42 2.38
N LEU A 171 1.46 8.26 1.41
CA LEU A 171 0.15 8.24 0.77
C LEU A 171 0.19 8.81 -0.65
N ILE A 172 -0.75 8.40 -1.49
CA ILE A 172 -0.96 8.98 -2.81
C ILE A 172 -2.19 9.89 -2.76
N ILE A 173 -2.03 11.13 -3.24
CA ILE A 173 -3.12 12.09 -3.43
C ILE A 173 -3.29 12.36 -4.91
N THR A 174 -4.51 12.25 -5.39
CA THR A 174 -4.96 12.59 -6.75
C THR A 174 -5.85 13.81 -6.69
N LYS A 175 -5.62 14.80 -7.57
CA LYS A 175 -6.52 15.96 -7.74
C LYS A 175 -7.60 15.64 -8.75
N ASP A 176 -8.82 15.30 -8.31
CA ASP A 176 -9.94 15.01 -9.22
C ASP A 176 -10.49 16.31 -9.87
N ASP A 177 -10.49 17.41 -9.13
CA ASP A 177 -10.92 18.75 -9.55
C ASP A 177 -10.27 19.83 -8.66
N GLU A 178 -10.57 21.11 -8.85
CA GLU A 178 -9.99 22.20 -8.04
C GLU A 178 -10.19 21.99 -6.53
N ASP A 179 -11.41 21.61 -6.16
CA ASP A 179 -11.87 21.46 -4.77
C ASP A 179 -12.16 20.00 -4.41
N LYS A 180 -11.56 19.03 -5.13
CA LYS A 180 -11.83 17.59 -4.94
C LYS A 180 -10.56 16.76 -5.11
N TYR A 181 -10.31 15.92 -4.11
CA TYR A 181 -9.14 15.07 -4.04
C TYR A 181 -9.54 13.66 -3.66
N PHE A 182 -8.81 12.69 -4.20
CA PHE A 182 -8.89 11.29 -3.81
C PHE A 182 -7.54 10.85 -3.24
N MET A 183 -7.58 10.21 -2.09
CA MET A 183 -6.40 9.84 -1.32
C MET A 183 -6.42 8.35 -1.00
N VAL A 184 -5.25 7.71 -1.08
CA VAL A 184 -5.05 6.33 -0.64
C VAL A 184 -3.87 6.28 0.33
N SER A 185 -4.08 5.77 1.54
CA SER A 185 -3.04 5.60 2.58
C SER A 185 -3.01 4.18 3.16
N ASN A 186 -2.00 3.89 3.98
CA ASN A 186 -1.71 2.52 4.41
C ASN A 186 -2.79 1.95 5.32
N ALA A 187 -3.17 0.68 5.08
CA ALA A 187 -4.16 -0.01 5.90
C ALA A 187 -3.79 -0.08 7.40
N GLY A 188 -2.50 -0.24 7.70
CA GLY A 188 -1.97 -0.29 9.07
C GLY A 188 -2.02 1.03 9.82
N ARG A 189 -2.33 2.14 9.12
CA ARG A 189 -2.44 3.49 9.68
C ARG A 189 -3.84 4.07 9.54
N ARG A 190 -4.82 3.24 9.17
CA ARG A 190 -6.21 3.67 8.96
C ARG A 190 -6.77 4.46 10.14
N ASP A 191 -6.58 3.98 11.37
CA ASP A 191 -7.16 4.60 12.56
C ASP A 191 -6.45 5.95 12.86
N GLU A 192 -5.13 5.98 12.78
CA GLU A 192 -4.32 7.18 13.02
C GLU A 192 -4.51 8.25 11.95
N ASP A 193 -4.53 7.87 10.67
CA ASP A 193 -4.74 8.78 9.55
C ASP A 193 -6.15 9.35 9.57
N SER A 194 -7.17 8.52 9.82
CA SER A 194 -8.56 8.99 9.90
C SER A 194 -8.71 10.01 11.02
N ARG A 195 -8.09 9.75 12.18
CA ARG A 195 -8.10 10.69 13.30
C ARG A 195 -7.36 11.99 12.98
N LEU A 196 -6.16 11.90 12.40
CA LEU A 196 -5.39 13.08 11.98
C LEU A 196 -6.19 13.99 11.04
N LEU A 197 -6.87 13.37 10.08
CA LEU A 197 -7.70 14.07 9.10
C LEU A 197 -8.91 14.76 9.78
N LEU A 198 -9.66 14.02 10.60
CA LEU A 198 -10.83 14.58 11.30
C LEU A 198 -10.45 15.70 12.27
N GLU A 199 -9.38 15.54 13.05
CA GLU A 199 -8.86 16.58 13.95
C GLU A 199 -8.51 17.85 13.17
N ARG A 200 -7.84 17.72 12.03
CA ARG A 200 -7.49 18.88 11.20
C ARG A 200 -8.72 19.50 10.52
N GLN A 201 -9.72 18.69 10.17
CA GLN A 201 -10.97 19.18 9.59
C GLN A 201 -11.71 20.07 10.60
N ASP A 202 -11.80 19.63 11.85
CA ASP A 202 -12.41 20.40 12.94
C ASP A 202 -11.72 21.76 13.11
N ASP A 203 -10.38 21.80 13.04
CA ASP A 203 -9.63 23.05 13.14
C ASP A 203 -9.91 24.00 11.97
N PHE A 204 -10.07 23.48 10.75
CA PHE A 204 -10.45 24.26 9.57
C PHE A 204 -11.89 24.80 9.71
N ILE A 205 -12.84 23.96 10.13
CA ILE A 205 -14.25 24.37 10.32
C ILE A 205 -14.36 25.47 11.39
N LYS A 206 -13.62 25.37 12.51
CA LYS A 206 -13.62 26.39 13.58
C LYS A 206 -13.22 27.78 13.09
N VAL A 207 -12.38 27.87 12.06
CA VAL A 207 -11.96 29.16 11.45
C VAL A 207 -12.76 29.52 10.19
N GLY A 208 -13.90 28.87 9.97
CA GLY A 208 -14.84 29.19 8.88
C GLY A 208 -14.42 28.65 7.51
N LYS A 209 -13.53 27.65 7.45
CA LYS A 209 -13.14 26.98 6.21
C LYS A 209 -14.04 25.80 5.88
N ASP A 210 -14.12 25.50 4.59
CA ASP A 210 -15.03 24.53 3.99
C ASP A 210 -14.25 23.31 3.48
N VAL A 211 -14.35 22.22 4.25
CA VAL A 211 -13.70 20.94 3.97
C VAL A 211 -14.62 19.80 4.41
N TYR A 212 -14.81 18.81 3.54
CA TYR A 212 -15.58 17.60 3.78
C TYR A 212 -14.71 16.38 3.49
N ILE A 213 -14.81 15.38 4.36
CA ILE A 213 -14.06 14.14 4.28
C ILE A 213 -15.07 12.99 4.23
N ASP A 214 -14.88 12.11 3.26
CA ASP A 214 -15.67 10.91 3.07
C ASP A 214 -14.71 9.70 2.99
N PHE A 215 -14.76 8.86 4.03
CA PHE A 215 -13.98 7.63 4.09
C PHE A 215 -14.75 6.52 3.39
N LEU A 216 -14.19 5.98 2.31
CA LEU A 216 -14.85 4.90 1.57
C LEU A 216 -14.74 3.60 2.36
N ASP A 217 -15.88 2.99 2.65
CA ASP A 217 -15.93 1.72 3.39
C ASP A 217 -15.26 0.62 2.54
N PRO A 218 -14.19 -0.05 3.03
CA PRO A 218 -13.54 -1.13 2.32
C PRO A 218 -14.46 -2.33 2.01
N LEU A 219 -15.61 -2.45 2.69
CA LEU A 219 -16.63 -3.46 2.40
C LEU A 219 -17.54 -3.07 1.22
N GLU A 220 -17.64 -1.78 0.91
CA GLU A 220 -18.46 -1.25 -0.18
C GLU A 220 -17.61 -0.81 -1.38
N GLN A 221 -16.33 -0.49 -1.16
CA GLN A 221 -15.39 -0.03 -2.16
C GLN A 221 -14.11 -0.87 -2.13
N GLY A 222 -13.91 -1.67 -3.19
CA GLY A 222 -12.69 -2.43 -3.40
C GLY A 222 -11.56 -1.61 -4.03
N LEU A 223 -10.34 -2.11 -3.89
CA LEU A 223 -9.15 -1.63 -4.59
C LEU A 223 -8.33 -2.83 -5.05
N ILE A 224 -8.03 -2.91 -6.34
CA ILE A 224 -7.19 -3.96 -6.92
C ILE A 224 -6.03 -3.33 -7.67
N ALA A 225 -4.87 -3.96 -7.67
CA ALA A 225 -3.71 -3.50 -8.42
C ALA A 225 -3.32 -4.52 -9.49
N LEU A 226 -3.30 -4.13 -10.75
CA LEU A 226 -2.81 -4.92 -11.88
C LEU A 226 -1.45 -4.37 -12.31
N GLN A 227 -0.40 -5.17 -12.17
CA GLN A 227 0.98 -4.69 -12.25
C GLN A 227 1.81 -5.62 -13.14
N GLY A 228 2.69 -5.05 -13.95
CA GLY A 228 3.59 -5.77 -14.85
C GLY A 228 3.56 -5.23 -16.28
N PRO A 229 4.56 -5.58 -17.12
CA PRO A 229 4.69 -5.04 -18.48
C PRO A 229 3.50 -5.29 -19.41
N THR A 230 2.65 -6.30 -19.15
CA THR A 230 1.45 -6.56 -19.96
C THR A 230 0.17 -6.00 -19.34
N ALA A 231 0.25 -5.30 -18.20
CA ALA A 231 -0.92 -4.79 -17.47
C ALA A 231 -1.78 -3.82 -18.31
N GLU A 232 -1.16 -2.95 -19.12
CA GLU A 232 -1.90 -2.06 -20.04
C GLU A 232 -2.72 -2.87 -21.03
N THR A 233 -2.09 -3.80 -21.76
CA THR A 233 -2.78 -4.64 -22.76
C THR A 233 -3.95 -5.40 -22.16
N VAL A 234 -3.75 -5.98 -20.98
CA VAL A 234 -4.78 -6.70 -20.23
C VAL A 234 -5.96 -5.77 -19.91
N LEU A 235 -5.71 -4.63 -19.26
CA LEU A 235 -6.77 -3.72 -18.84
C LEU A 235 -7.45 -3.02 -20.03
N GLN A 236 -6.69 -2.69 -21.08
CA GLN A 236 -7.19 -2.04 -22.30
C GLN A 236 -8.28 -2.86 -22.99
N SER A 237 -8.21 -4.19 -22.91
CA SER A 237 -9.24 -5.10 -23.46
C SER A 237 -10.59 -5.01 -22.74
N LEU A 238 -10.61 -4.46 -21.52
CA LEU A 238 -11.79 -4.40 -20.65
C LEU A 238 -12.37 -2.98 -20.54
N VAL A 239 -11.66 -1.97 -21.03
CA VAL A 239 -12.02 -0.55 -20.91
C VAL A 239 -12.11 0.12 -22.29
N LYS A 240 -12.97 1.15 -22.40
CA LYS A 240 -13.13 1.91 -23.65
C LYS A 240 -12.20 3.11 -23.78
N ILE A 241 -11.64 3.58 -22.67
CA ILE A 241 -10.69 4.68 -22.66
C ILE A 241 -9.35 4.23 -23.23
N ASP A 242 -8.59 5.12 -23.85
CA ASP A 242 -7.23 4.83 -24.31
C ASP A 242 -6.24 4.96 -23.14
N LEU A 243 -5.77 3.83 -22.61
CA LEU A 243 -4.83 3.79 -21.50
C LEU A 243 -3.43 4.30 -21.89
N ARG A 244 -3.10 4.39 -23.19
CA ARG A 244 -1.82 4.98 -23.64
C ARG A 244 -1.77 6.48 -23.40
N SER A 245 -2.93 7.13 -23.36
CA SER A 245 -3.04 8.55 -23.00
C SER A 245 -2.87 8.78 -21.49
N LEU A 246 -3.08 7.76 -20.66
CA LEU A 246 -2.97 7.84 -19.21
C LEU A 246 -1.52 7.68 -18.77
N LYS A 247 -0.88 8.77 -18.34
CA LYS A 247 0.53 8.79 -17.91
C LYS A 247 0.71 8.17 -16.52
N PHE A 248 1.93 7.74 -16.18
CA PHE A 248 2.25 7.38 -14.79
C PHE A 248 1.92 8.55 -13.85
N MET A 249 1.33 8.23 -12.69
CA MET A 249 0.80 9.19 -11.72
C MET A 249 -0.31 10.10 -12.28
N ASN A 250 -1.13 9.57 -13.19
CA ASN A 250 -2.42 10.14 -13.53
C ASN A 250 -3.53 9.12 -13.28
N SER A 251 -4.74 9.61 -13.08
CA SER A 251 -5.94 8.80 -12.94
C SER A 251 -7.02 9.21 -13.93
N VAL A 252 -8.07 8.39 -14.03
CA VAL A 252 -9.26 8.71 -14.81
C VAL A 252 -10.45 8.01 -14.21
N ASN A 253 -11.57 8.75 -14.11
CA ASN A 253 -12.86 8.18 -13.79
C ASN A 253 -13.52 7.67 -15.07
N THR A 254 -13.89 6.39 -15.10
CA THR A 254 -14.51 5.74 -16.27
C THR A 254 -15.57 4.73 -15.86
N LYS A 255 -16.06 3.93 -16.80
CA LYS A 255 -17.00 2.85 -16.54
C LYS A 255 -16.51 1.52 -17.09
N VAL A 256 -16.69 0.47 -16.29
CA VAL A 256 -16.53 -0.93 -16.73
C VAL A 256 -17.80 -1.68 -16.39
N SER A 257 -18.40 -2.33 -17.39
CA SER A 257 -19.69 -3.04 -17.26
C SER A 257 -20.80 -2.21 -16.59
N GLY A 258 -20.84 -0.91 -16.86
CA GLY A 258 -21.83 0.02 -16.30
C GLY A 258 -21.46 0.64 -14.95
N SER A 259 -20.50 0.06 -14.21
CA SER A 259 -20.06 0.57 -12.91
C SER A 259 -18.98 1.64 -13.05
N ARG A 260 -19.16 2.72 -12.28
CA ARG A 260 -18.17 3.80 -12.19
C ARG A 260 -16.94 3.30 -11.45
N ILE A 261 -15.78 3.49 -12.05
CA ILE A 261 -14.50 3.11 -11.46
C ILE A 261 -13.49 4.24 -11.64
N ARG A 262 -12.48 4.27 -10.77
CA ARG A 262 -11.27 5.06 -10.98
C ARG A 262 -10.13 4.13 -11.36
N ILE A 263 -9.44 4.47 -12.43
CA ILE A 263 -8.20 3.80 -12.85
C ILE A 263 -7.07 4.80 -12.62
N SER A 264 -6.11 4.43 -11.78
CA SER A 264 -4.91 5.22 -11.51
C SER A 264 -3.70 4.48 -12.07
N ARG A 265 -2.90 5.09 -12.94
CA ARG A 265 -1.66 4.46 -13.45
C ARG A 265 -0.52 4.67 -12.45
N CYS A 266 -0.56 3.87 -11.40
CA CYS A 266 0.42 3.85 -10.32
C CYS A 266 0.58 2.42 -9.79
N GLY A 267 1.47 2.25 -8.81
CA GLY A 267 1.60 0.98 -8.12
C GLY A 267 2.84 0.85 -7.27
N TYR A 268 2.96 -0.31 -6.63
CA TYR A 268 3.95 -0.57 -5.57
C TYR A 268 4.94 -1.68 -5.96
N THR A 269 5.29 -1.78 -7.24
CA THR A 269 6.12 -2.88 -7.79
C THR A 269 7.33 -2.42 -8.59
N GLY A 270 7.36 -1.13 -8.99
CA GLY A 270 8.33 -0.57 -9.93
C GLY A 270 8.08 -0.95 -11.39
N GLU A 271 7.13 -1.82 -11.71
CA GLU A 271 6.68 -2.05 -13.07
C GLU A 271 5.63 -0.99 -13.49
N ASP A 272 5.27 -0.97 -14.77
CA ASP A 272 4.03 -0.32 -15.19
C ASP A 272 2.82 -1.06 -14.62
N GLY A 273 1.69 -0.37 -14.48
CA GLY A 273 0.49 -0.94 -13.93
C GLY A 273 -0.54 0.09 -13.50
N PHE A 274 -1.64 -0.43 -12.97
CA PHE A 274 -2.80 0.34 -12.57
C PHE A 274 -3.31 -0.11 -11.20
N GLU A 275 -3.86 0.83 -10.46
CA GLU A 275 -4.77 0.58 -9.35
C GLU A 275 -6.20 0.95 -9.77
N ILE A 276 -7.16 0.11 -9.39
CA ILE A 276 -8.56 0.22 -9.82
C ILE A 276 -9.43 0.26 -8.56
N SER A 277 -9.99 1.43 -8.28
CA SER A 277 -10.98 1.64 -7.22
C SER A 277 -12.38 1.41 -7.81
N ILE A 278 -13.11 0.46 -7.25
CA ILE A 278 -14.36 -0.07 -7.81
C ILE A 278 -15.34 -0.46 -6.68
N PRO A 279 -16.66 -0.26 -6.85
CA PRO A 279 -17.64 -0.80 -5.91
C PRO A 279 -17.45 -2.31 -5.68
N ALA A 280 -17.47 -2.75 -4.43
CA ALA A 280 -17.12 -4.11 -4.02
C ALA A 280 -18.00 -5.18 -4.67
N ASN A 281 -19.29 -4.87 -4.87
CA ASN A 281 -20.25 -5.72 -5.58
C ASN A 281 -19.86 -6.00 -7.05
N ASN A 282 -19.03 -5.15 -7.65
CA ASN A 282 -18.52 -5.28 -9.02
C ASN A 282 -17.07 -5.75 -9.09
N ALA A 283 -16.31 -5.68 -7.98
CA ALA A 283 -14.92 -6.06 -7.93
C ALA A 283 -14.71 -7.53 -8.33
N ILE A 284 -15.53 -8.45 -7.81
CA ILE A 284 -15.43 -9.89 -8.12
C ILE A 284 -15.53 -10.13 -9.63
N ASN A 285 -16.53 -9.55 -10.29
CA ASN A 285 -16.71 -9.75 -11.73
C ASN A 285 -15.54 -9.20 -12.55
N LEU A 286 -15.00 -8.03 -12.18
CA LEU A 286 -13.83 -7.47 -12.85
C LEU A 286 -12.60 -8.37 -12.66
N VAL A 287 -12.36 -8.84 -11.43
CA VAL A 287 -11.25 -9.76 -11.13
C VAL A 287 -11.37 -11.04 -11.94
N GLU A 288 -12.56 -11.67 -11.99
CA GLU A 288 -12.78 -12.89 -12.77
C GLU A 288 -12.47 -12.66 -14.26
N ARG A 289 -12.96 -11.56 -14.84
CA ARG A 289 -12.67 -11.21 -16.24
C ARG A 289 -11.20 -10.93 -16.51
N ILE A 290 -10.49 -10.32 -15.56
CA ILE A 290 -9.04 -10.12 -15.67
C ILE A 290 -8.30 -11.46 -15.64
N LEU A 291 -8.72 -12.39 -14.77
CA LEU A 291 -8.10 -13.72 -14.64
C LEU A 291 -8.44 -14.68 -15.80
N GLU A 292 -9.48 -14.39 -16.58
CA GLU A 292 -9.77 -15.09 -17.84
C GLU A 292 -8.78 -14.73 -18.96
N ILE A 293 -8.09 -13.59 -18.85
CA ILE A 293 -7.07 -13.19 -19.81
C ILE A 293 -5.82 -14.07 -19.58
N PRO A 294 -5.28 -14.72 -20.63
CA PRO A 294 -4.10 -15.56 -20.50
C PRO A 294 -2.94 -14.83 -19.83
N ASP A 295 -2.13 -15.58 -19.08
CA ASP A 295 -0.89 -15.10 -18.46
C ASP A 295 -1.07 -14.00 -17.39
N VAL A 296 -2.29 -13.76 -16.92
CA VAL A 296 -2.55 -12.99 -15.70
C VAL A 296 -2.67 -13.93 -14.51
N LYS A 297 -1.94 -13.66 -13.43
CA LYS A 297 -2.02 -14.44 -12.18
C LYS A 297 -2.27 -13.58 -10.97
N LEU A 298 -2.86 -14.18 -9.94
CA LEU A 298 -2.94 -13.59 -8.62
C LEU A 298 -1.56 -13.57 -7.96
N ALA A 299 -1.24 -12.48 -7.27
CA ALA A 299 -0.02 -12.34 -6.48
C ALA A 299 -0.34 -11.89 -5.05
N GLY A 300 0.38 -12.47 -4.09
CA GLY A 300 0.17 -12.25 -2.66
C GLY A 300 1.16 -11.25 -2.05
N LEU A 301 1.03 -11.03 -0.74
CA LEU A 301 1.86 -10.09 0.03
C LEU A 301 3.37 -10.37 -0.08
N GLY A 302 3.80 -11.63 -0.18
CA GLY A 302 5.21 -11.96 -0.31
C GLY A 302 5.83 -11.50 -1.64
N ALA A 303 5.09 -11.62 -2.74
CA ALA A 303 5.53 -11.09 -4.03
C ALA A 303 5.51 -9.55 -4.01
N ARG A 304 4.47 -8.93 -3.43
CA ARG A 304 4.38 -7.48 -3.24
C ARG A 304 5.59 -6.92 -2.50
N ASP A 305 5.98 -7.53 -1.37
CA ASP A 305 7.13 -7.06 -0.57
C ASP A 305 8.48 -7.22 -1.28
N SER A 306 8.68 -8.30 -2.03
CA SER A 306 9.93 -8.46 -2.80
C SER A 306 10.01 -7.51 -4.00
N LEU A 307 8.90 -7.25 -4.69
CA LEU A 307 8.84 -6.32 -5.82
C LEU A 307 9.10 -4.87 -5.39
N ARG A 308 8.43 -4.41 -4.32
CA ARG A 308 8.62 -3.04 -3.79
C ARG A 308 10.05 -2.82 -3.30
N LEU A 309 10.64 -3.84 -2.67
CA LEU A 309 12.00 -3.75 -2.14
C LEU A 309 13.01 -3.58 -3.28
N GLU A 310 12.90 -4.38 -4.33
CA GLU A 310 13.71 -4.22 -5.54
C GLU A 310 13.49 -2.87 -6.22
N ALA A 311 12.25 -2.35 -6.20
CA ALA A 311 11.88 -1.04 -6.73
C ALA A 311 12.33 0.14 -5.83
N GLY A 312 12.99 -0.11 -4.69
CA GLY A 312 13.49 0.96 -3.85
C GLY A 312 12.42 1.68 -3.01
N LEU A 313 11.18 1.15 -2.98
CA LEU A 313 10.02 1.77 -2.35
C LEU A 313 9.97 1.48 -0.85
N CYS A 314 9.68 2.52 -0.06
CA CYS A 314 9.63 2.43 1.40
C CYS A 314 8.36 1.72 1.85
N LEU A 315 8.49 0.91 2.91
CA LEU A 315 7.37 0.35 3.65
C LEU A 315 7.24 1.11 4.99
N TYR A 316 6.15 1.84 5.18
CA TYR A 316 5.88 2.51 6.45
C TYR A 316 5.85 1.54 7.62
N GLY A 317 6.38 1.98 8.77
CA GLY A 317 6.57 1.17 9.96
C GLY A 317 7.89 0.38 9.97
N HIS A 318 8.55 0.25 8.82
CA HIS A 318 9.85 -0.41 8.70
C HIS A 318 10.93 0.56 8.22
N ASP A 319 10.78 1.09 7.00
CA ASP A 319 11.79 1.96 6.37
C ASP A 319 11.63 3.43 6.74
N ILE A 320 10.41 3.84 7.12
CA ILE A 320 10.03 5.20 7.52
C ILE A 320 9.03 5.12 8.66
N ASN A 321 9.07 6.10 9.56
CA ASN A 321 8.22 6.20 10.74
C ASN A 321 8.26 7.63 11.32
N GLU A 322 7.60 7.82 12.45
CA GLU A 322 7.40 9.13 13.11
C GLU A 322 8.69 9.79 13.62
N ASP A 323 9.81 9.06 13.66
CA ASP A 323 11.13 9.57 14.05
C ASP A 323 12.04 9.86 12.85
N THR A 324 11.60 9.48 11.65
CA THR A 324 12.37 9.54 10.42
C THR A 324 11.84 10.65 9.53
N THR A 325 12.72 11.60 9.20
CA THR A 325 12.39 12.70 8.29
C THR A 325 12.44 12.27 6.82
N PRO A 326 11.74 12.98 5.91
CA PRO A 326 11.88 12.75 4.47
C PRO A 326 13.34 12.83 3.97
N ILE A 327 14.19 13.63 4.61
CA ILE A 327 15.58 13.80 4.18
C ILE A 327 16.43 12.61 4.59
N GLU A 328 16.30 12.15 5.85
CA GLU A 328 16.93 10.92 6.33
C GLU A 328 16.47 9.73 5.47
N ALA A 329 15.18 9.66 5.10
CA ALA A 329 14.62 8.60 4.27
C ALA A 329 15.08 8.62 2.79
N ALA A 330 15.93 9.57 2.38
CA ALA A 330 16.30 9.82 0.99
C ALA A 330 15.08 10.09 0.08
N LEU A 331 14.07 10.77 0.65
CA LEU A 331 12.81 11.18 0.01
C LEU A 331 12.71 12.71 -0.12
N THR A 332 13.84 13.42 -0.20
CA THR A 332 13.87 14.88 -0.37
C THR A 332 13.00 15.38 -1.54
N TRP A 333 12.83 14.55 -2.57
CA TRP A 333 12.00 14.85 -3.72
C TRP A 333 10.49 14.99 -3.40
N LEU A 334 10.01 14.45 -2.28
CA LEU A 334 8.63 14.62 -1.80
C LEU A 334 8.35 16.02 -1.24
N VAL A 335 9.39 16.72 -0.79
CA VAL A 335 9.25 18.08 -0.26
C VAL A 335 9.25 19.05 -1.44
N ALA A 336 8.09 19.50 -1.88
CA ALA A 336 7.94 20.29 -3.09
C ALA A 336 8.58 21.68 -2.99
N LYS A 337 9.07 22.22 -4.12
CA LYS A 337 9.86 23.47 -4.15
C LYS A 337 9.12 24.67 -3.53
N ARG A 338 7.84 24.87 -3.86
CA ARG A 338 7.02 25.94 -3.26
C ARG A 338 6.92 25.77 -1.76
N ARG A 339 6.62 24.55 -1.30
CA ARG A 339 6.52 24.23 0.13
C ARG A 339 7.82 24.51 0.87
N ARG A 340 8.97 24.27 0.25
CA ARG A 340 10.28 24.63 0.84
C ARG A 340 10.46 26.13 1.04
N ALA A 341 9.93 26.94 0.12
CA ALA A 341 10.00 28.40 0.22
C ALA A 341 9.04 28.96 1.27
N GLU A 342 7.83 28.41 1.34
CA GLU A 342 6.78 28.86 2.26
C GLU A 342 6.95 28.32 3.69
N ALA A 343 7.62 27.17 3.86
CA ALA A 343 7.84 26.50 5.15
C ALA A 343 6.55 26.29 5.97
N ASN A 344 5.42 26.10 5.30
CA ASN A 344 4.07 26.04 5.88
C ASN A 344 3.52 24.61 5.98
N PHE A 345 4.35 23.65 6.42
CA PHE A 345 3.95 22.28 6.69
C PHE A 345 4.54 21.81 8.03
N PRO A 346 3.97 20.79 8.68
CA PRO A 346 4.44 20.32 9.97
C PRO A 346 5.91 19.89 9.91
N GLY A 347 6.72 20.38 10.84
CA GLY A 347 8.14 20.03 10.93
C GLY A 347 9.04 20.65 9.85
N ALA A 348 8.55 21.63 9.10
CA ALA A 348 9.32 22.33 8.06
C ALA A 348 10.68 22.83 8.56
N GLN A 349 10.77 23.36 9.77
CA GLN A 349 12.04 23.88 10.31
C GLN A 349 13.16 22.82 10.30
N ARG A 350 12.91 21.62 10.83
CA ARG A 350 13.91 20.53 10.85
C ARG A 350 14.20 20.03 9.43
N ILE A 351 13.16 19.78 8.64
CA ILE A 351 13.28 19.25 7.28
C ILE A 351 14.11 20.20 6.40
N LEU A 352 13.82 21.49 6.45
CA LEU A 352 14.54 22.51 5.68
C LEU A 352 15.97 22.73 6.18
N SER A 353 16.20 22.61 7.48
CA SER A 353 17.56 22.60 8.03
C SER A 353 18.37 21.44 7.43
N GLN A 354 17.82 20.21 7.46
CA GLN A 354 18.49 19.03 6.94
C GLN A 354 18.76 19.09 5.43
N ILE A 355 17.89 19.74 4.65
CA ILE A 355 18.17 20.00 3.22
C ILE A 355 19.43 20.85 3.05
N LYS A 356 19.67 21.82 3.94
CA LYS A 356 20.82 22.74 3.88
C LYS A 356 22.09 22.13 4.47
N THR A 357 21.96 21.46 5.61
CA THR A 357 23.11 21.06 6.44
C THR A 357 23.42 19.56 6.38
N GLY A 358 22.57 18.75 5.74
CA GLY A 358 22.67 17.29 5.76
C GLY A 358 22.03 16.65 6.99
N THR A 359 22.14 15.32 7.06
CA THR A 359 21.56 14.47 8.11
C THR A 359 22.65 13.63 8.79
N THR A 360 22.39 13.10 9.98
CA THR A 360 23.33 12.19 10.68
C THR A 360 23.17 10.73 10.25
N LYS A 361 22.04 10.39 9.64
CA LYS A 361 21.75 9.08 9.05
C LYS A 361 21.02 9.25 7.72
N LYS A 362 21.15 8.29 6.82
CA LYS A 362 20.47 8.26 5.53
C LYS A 362 20.05 6.84 5.17
N ARG A 363 18.87 6.69 4.59
CA ARG A 363 18.40 5.43 4.02
C ARG A 363 19.23 5.07 2.79
N VAL A 364 19.72 3.83 2.76
CA VAL A 364 20.56 3.29 1.70
C VAL A 364 20.01 1.95 1.20
N GLY A 365 20.34 1.60 -0.04
CA GLY A 365 20.17 0.25 -0.55
C GLY A 365 21.45 -0.56 -0.35
N LEU A 366 21.32 -1.82 0.01
CA LEU A 366 22.41 -2.75 0.28
C LEU A 366 22.28 -3.97 -0.64
N LEU A 367 23.32 -4.22 -1.43
CA LEU A 367 23.45 -5.45 -2.20
C LEU A 367 24.34 -6.41 -1.41
N LEU A 368 23.78 -7.54 -0.97
CA LEU A 368 24.51 -8.49 -0.14
C LEU A 368 25.15 -9.57 -1.01
N GLY A 369 26.30 -10.07 -0.55
CA GLY A 369 26.96 -11.24 -1.13
C GLY A 369 26.19 -12.53 -0.87
N GLN A 370 26.85 -13.66 -1.11
CA GLN A 370 26.27 -14.98 -0.82
C GLN A 370 26.01 -15.14 0.68
N GLY A 371 24.80 -15.54 1.05
CA GLY A 371 24.40 -15.72 2.44
C GLY A 371 22.88 -15.65 2.65
N PRO A 372 22.43 -15.87 3.90
CA PRO A 372 21.04 -15.65 4.26
C PRO A 372 20.67 -14.16 4.14
N PRO A 373 19.44 -13.82 3.71
CA PRO A 373 18.98 -12.44 3.70
C PRO A 373 19.06 -11.79 5.09
N ALA A 374 19.61 -10.58 5.15
CA ALA A 374 19.50 -9.75 6.33
C ALA A 374 18.04 -9.37 6.56
N ARG A 375 17.63 -9.34 7.82
CA ARG A 375 16.28 -8.97 8.23
C ARG A 375 16.34 -7.66 9.00
N GLU A 376 15.18 -7.06 9.21
CA GLU A 376 15.02 -5.87 10.05
C GLU A 376 15.77 -6.02 11.38
N GLY A 377 16.45 -4.94 11.80
CA GLY A 377 17.29 -4.89 12.98
C GLY A 377 18.70 -5.47 12.80
N ALA A 378 19.01 -6.13 11.68
CA ALA A 378 20.36 -6.64 11.44
C ALA A 378 21.38 -5.49 11.43
N PRO A 379 22.46 -5.57 12.23
CA PRO A 379 23.50 -4.54 12.26
C PRO A 379 24.21 -4.40 10.92
N ILE A 380 24.41 -3.16 10.48
CA ILE A 380 25.30 -2.79 9.38
C ILE A 380 26.63 -2.37 10.00
N LEU A 381 27.73 -2.91 9.48
CA LEU A 381 29.07 -2.66 9.98
C LEU A 381 29.99 -2.16 8.86
N THR A 382 31.02 -1.41 9.24
CA THR A 382 32.15 -1.08 8.36
C THR A 382 32.92 -2.36 7.99
N PRO A 383 33.79 -2.33 6.96
CA PRO A 383 34.71 -3.43 6.67
C PRO A 383 35.59 -3.84 7.87
N GLU A 384 35.89 -2.90 8.77
CA GLU A 384 36.68 -3.09 9.99
C GLU A 384 35.85 -3.69 11.15
N GLY A 385 34.52 -3.80 10.99
CA GLY A 385 33.62 -4.43 11.96
C GLY A 385 32.98 -3.46 12.96
N GLU A 386 33.05 -2.14 12.74
CA GLU A 386 32.36 -1.16 13.58
C GLU A 386 30.88 -1.08 13.20
N ARG A 387 29.97 -1.11 14.17
CA ARG A 387 28.52 -0.97 13.93
C ARG A 387 28.17 0.47 13.58
N VAL A 388 27.63 0.69 12.39
CA VAL A 388 27.33 2.02 11.84
C VAL A 388 25.87 2.20 11.43
N GLY A 389 25.05 1.18 11.58
CA GLY A 389 23.67 1.26 11.13
C GLY A 389 22.86 -0.01 11.39
N SER A 390 21.65 -0.01 10.85
CA SER A 390 20.75 -1.16 10.92
C SER A 390 19.93 -1.31 9.65
N VAL A 391 19.62 -2.56 9.31
CA VAL A 391 18.67 -2.93 8.26
C VAL A 391 17.25 -2.64 8.71
N THR A 392 16.43 -2.07 7.83
CA THR A 392 14.99 -1.82 8.04
C THR A 392 14.13 -2.83 7.28
N SER A 393 14.50 -3.14 6.04
CA SER A 393 13.83 -4.14 5.21
C SER A 393 14.87 -5.03 4.54
N GLY A 394 14.62 -6.33 4.42
CA GLY A 394 15.55 -7.20 3.72
C GLY A 394 15.00 -8.58 3.37
N GLY A 395 15.44 -9.08 2.22
CA GLY A 395 14.90 -10.29 1.62
C GLY A 395 15.71 -10.78 0.41
N PRO A 396 15.40 -11.97 -0.12
CA PRO A 396 15.94 -12.41 -1.39
C PRO A 396 15.38 -11.55 -2.53
N SER A 397 16.21 -11.15 -3.49
CA SER A 397 15.77 -10.60 -4.78
C SER A 397 15.70 -11.73 -5.82
N PRO A 398 14.50 -12.13 -6.27
CA PRO A 398 14.35 -13.12 -7.34
C PRO A 398 14.95 -12.64 -8.66
N THR A 399 14.85 -11.34 -8.99
CA THR A 399 15.40 -10.80 -10.24
C THR A 399 16.93 -10.78 -10.26
N LEU A 400 17.59 -10.45 -9.13
CA LEU A 400 19.05 -10.33 -9.06
C LEU A 400 19.75 -11.62 -8.62
N GLY A 401 18.99 -12.62 -8.16
CA GLY A 401 19.51 -13.90 -7.68
C GLY A 401 20.37 -13.79 -6.41
N ARG A 402 20.23 -12.71 -5.64
CA ARG A 402 21.00 -12.45 -4.41
C ARG A 402 20.18 -11.65 -3.39
N PRO A 403 20.55 -11.63 -2.10
CA PRO A 403 19.81 -10.86 -1.12
C PRO A 403 20.05 -9.35 -1.26
N ILE A 404 19.00 -8.58 -1.02
CA ILE A 404 19.03 -7.11 -0.94
C ILE A 404 18.40 -6.65 0.37
N ALA A 405 18.78 -5.46 0.80
CA ALA A 405 18.20 -4.83 1.98
C ALA A 405 18.18 -3.31 1.86
N MET A 406 17.30 -2.66 2.60
CA MET A 406 17.36 -1.24 2.94
C MET A 406 17.81 -1.09 4.39
N GLY A 407 18.43 0.03 4.71
CA GLY A 407 18.79 0.36 6.07
C GLY A 407 19.26 1.80 6.21
N TYR A 408 19.64 2.19 7.43
CA TYR A 408 20.15 3.53 7.72
C TYR A 408 21.60 3.47 8.18
N MET A 409 22.42 4.40 7.69
CA MET A 409 23.80 4.60 8.13
C MET A 409 24.23 6.08 7.95
N PRO A 410 25.33 6.54 8.57
CA PRO A 410 25.88 7.87 8.36
C PRO A 410 26.13 8.19 6.89
N PRO A 411 25.78 9.39 6.38
CA PRO A 411 25.98 9.75 4.98
C PRO A 411 27.42 9.62 4.47
N ASP A 412 28.41 9.92 5.33
CA ASP A 412 29.83 9.87 4.95
C ASP A 412 30.31 8.44 4.66
N LEU A 413 29.63 7.44 5.22
CA LEU A 413 29.87 6.02 4.99
C LEU A 413 28.93 5.42 3.92
N ALA A 414 27.97 6.19 3.42
CA ALA A 414 26.91 5.75 2.49
C ALA A 414 27.30 5.92 1.01
N GLN A 415 28.59 5.86 0.67
CA GLN A 415 29.05 6.01 -0.71
C GLN A 415 28.69 4.80 -1.56
N PHE A 416 28.15 5.01 -2.76
CA PHE A 416 27.82 3.92 -3.67
C PHE A 416 29.07 3.13 -4.07
N GLY A 417 28.98 1.80 -4.02
CA GLY A 417 30.12 0.89 -4.19
C GLY A 417 30.94 0.69 -2.91
N GLY A 418 30.69 1.46 -1.85
CA GLY A 418 31.33 1.30 -0.55
C GLY A 418 31.04 -0.09 0.03
N GLY A 419 32.10 -0.76 0.48
CA GLY A 419 32.01 -2.08 1.11
C GLY A 419 31.45 -1.99 2.53
N ILE A 420 30.57 -2.91 2.89
CA ILE A 420 30.00 -3.04 4.23
C ILE A 420 29.95 -4.51 4.64
N LEU A 421 29.72 -4.74 5.93
CA LEU A 421 29.34 -6.04 6.46
C LEU A 421 27.91 -5.94 7.03
N VAL A 422 27.18 -7.06 7.00
CA VAL A 422 25.90 -7.19 7.70
C VAL A 422 25.92 -8.42 8.58
N GLU A 423 25.53 -8.27 9.83
CA GLU A 423 25.47 -9.37 10.79
C GLU A 423 24.11 -10.09 10.69
N VAL A 424 24.16 -11.38 10.33
CA VAL A 424 22.98 -12.24 10.22
C VAL A 424 23.23 -13.51 11.02
N ARG A 425 22.44 -13.70 12.08
CA ARG A 425 22.51 -14.86 12.99
C ARG A 425 23.92 -15.08 13.55
N GLY A 426 24.57 -14.01 14.01
CA GLY A 426 25.90 -14.04 14.61
C GLY A 426 27.07 -14.22 13.63
N LYS A 427 26.82 -14.18 12.31
CA LYS A 427 27.86 -14.22 11.27
C LYS A 427 27.81 -12.95 10.42
N THR A 428 28.96 -12.46 10.00
CA THR A 428 29.08 -11.28 9.13
C THR A 428 29.15 -11.69 7.66
N TYR A 429 28.35 -11.04 6.83
CA TYR A 429 28.34 -11.24 5.37
C TYR A 429 28.73 -9.94 4.67
N LYS A 430 29.57 -10.05 3.64
CA LYS A 430 29.97 -8.90 2.82
C LYS A 430 28.77 -8.37 2.03
N GLY A 431 28.71 -7.05 1.90
CA GLY A 431 27.77 -6.37 1.02
C GLY A 431 28.36 -5.07 0.50
N THR A 432 27.57 -4.35 -0.30
CA THR A 432 27.93 -3.05 -0.85
C THR A 432 26.75 -2.11 -0.78
N VAL A 433 27.02 -0.84 -0.52
CA VAL A 433 26.01 0.23 -0.66
C VAL A 433 25.75 0.44 -2.14
N THR A 434 24.47 0.43 -2.55
CA THR A 434 24.07 0.53 -3.96
C THR A 434 22.95 1.54 -4.16
N ARG A 435 22.78 1.95 -5.43
CA ARG A 435 21.69 2.84 -5.84
C ARG A 435 20.36 2.10 -5.75
N MET A 436 19.32 2.81 -5.35
CA MET A 436 17.93 2.37 -5.49
C MET A 436 17.26 3.17 -6.63
N PRO A 437 16.37 2.53 -7.41
CA PRO A 437 15.90 1.15 -7.27
C PRO A 437 16.99 0.11 -7.63
N PHE A 438 16.95 -1.08 -7.03
CA PHE A 438 17.88 -2.18 -7.33
C PHE A 438 17.63 -2.76 -8.72
N VAL A 439 16.35 -2.80 -9.12
CA VAL A 439 15.90 -3.15 -10.47
C VAL A 439 15.26 -1.91 -11.07
N LYS A 440 15.70 -1.51 -12.27
CA LYS A 440 15.21 -0.29 -12.92
C LYS A 440 13.68 -0.32 -13.07
N ALA A 441 13.03 0.72 -12.56
CA ALA A 441 11.59 0.88 -12.70
C ALA A 441 11.18 1.08 -14.18
N LYS A 442 10.01 0.57 -14.55
CA LYS A 442 9.43 0.63 -15.90
C LYS A 442 8.14 1.44 -15.94
N TYR A 443 8.07 2.53 -15.18
CA TYR A 443 6.92 3.44 -15.20
C TYR A 443 6.66 3.98 -16.61
N TYR A 444 5.39 3.98 -17.02
CA TYR A 444 5.03 4.45 -18.34
C TYR A 444 5.22 5.97 -18.47
N THR A 445 5.95 6.36 -19.51
CA THR A 445 6.06 7.73 -19.98
C THR A 445 5.59 7.74 -21.44
N PRO A 446 4.67 8.64 -21.82
CA PRO A 446 4.28 8.78 -23.22
C PRO A 446 5.50 9.12 -24.06
N LYS A 447 5.59 8.49 -25.23
CA LYS A 447 6.63 8.78 -26.22
C LYS A 447 6.26 9.98 -27.09
#